data_AF-A0A9D6JVB8-F1
#
_entry.id   AF-A0A9D6JVB8-F1
#
_cell.length_a   1.000
_cell.length_b   1.000
_cell.length_c   1.000
_cell.angle_alpha   90.00
_cell.angle_beta   90.00
_cell.angle_gamma   90.00
#
_symmetry.space_group_name_H-M   'P 1'
#
loop_
_entity.id
_entity.type
_entity.pdbx_description
1 polymer ?
#
loop_
_entity_poly.entity_id
_entity_poly.type
_entity_poly.pdbx_seq_one_letter_code
_entity_poly.pdbx_strand_id
1 'polypeptide(L)' 'MANKALATRQRMTFRVEPSQAKPRNPVAVAAKQRAAGPHRKSATAIRQQQKIALKKIPPDDDNQG' A
#
# COMPACT_ATOMS: atom_id res chain seq x y z
N MET A 1 24.35 42.13 -22.92
CA MET A 1 24.20 41.24 -21.75
C MET A 1 23.40 39.99 -22.12
N ALA A 2 23.98 39.07 -22.90
CA ALA A 2 23.24 37.93 -23.46
C ALA A 2 22.77 36.90 -22.39
N ASN A 3 23.55 36.73 -21.31
CA ASN A 3 23.29 35.70 -20.31
C ASN A 3 22.43 36.17 -19.13
N LYS A 4 22.17 37.49 -19.02
CA LYS A 4 21.39 38.06 -17.90
C LYS A 4 19.92 37.63 -17.92
N ALA A 5 19.40 37.28 -19.10
CA ALA A 5 18.04 36.75 -19.29
C ALA A 5 17.91 35.24 -19.02
N LEU A 6 19.01 34.49 -18.90
CA LEU A 6 18.99 33.07 -18.48
C LEU A 6 19.11 32.96 -16.96
N ALA A 7 19.90 33.83 -16.33
CA ALA A 7 20.12 33.84 -14.89
C ALA A 7 18.84 34.12 -14.07
N THR A 8 17.84 34.79 -14.64
CA THR A 8 16.57 35.15 -13.99
C THR A 8 15.44 34.14 -14.23
N ARG A 9 15.68 33.04 -14.96
CA ARG A 9 14.63 32.05 -15.22
C ARG A 9 14.42 31.15 -14.01
N GLN A 10 13.32 31.36 -13.32
CA GLN A 10 12.83 30.41 -12.32
C GLN A 10 12.42 29.10 -13.01
N ARG A 11 13.02 27.98 -12.62
CA ARG A 11 12.63 26.66 -13.11
C ARG A 11 11.27 26.29 -12.52
N MET A 12 10.23 26.32 -13.34
CA MET A 12 8.89 25.90 -12.94
C MET A 12 8.85 24.37 -12.82
N THR A 13 8.82 23.86 -11.59
CA THR A 13 8.63 22.43 -11.31
C THR A 13 7.25 22.19 -10.74
N PHE A 14 6.48 21.34 -11.39
CA PHE A 14 5.17 20.92 -10.89
C PHE A 14 5.29 19.57 -10.18
N ARG A 15 4.62 19.43 -9.03
CA ARG A 15 4.48 18.14 -8.36
C ARG A 15 3.33 17.40 -9.02
N VAL A 16 3.58 16.17 -9.45
CA VAL A 16 2.53 15.27 -9.91
C VAL A 16 2.01 14.55 -8.68
N GLU A 17 0.76 14.85 -8.32
CA GLU A 17 0.09 14.14 -7.24
C GLU A 17 -0.11 12.66 -7.62
N PRO A 18 -0.03 11.72 -6.68
CA PRO A 18 -0.09 10.29 -6.97
C PRO A 18 -1.40 9.86 -7.66
N SER A 19 -2.49 10.63 -7.50
CA SER A 19 -3.77 10.43 -8.22
C SER A 19 -3.70 10.77 -9.71
N GLN A 20 -2.74 11.59 -10.14
CA GLN A 20 -2.53 12.02 -11.52
C GLN A 20 -1.44 11.20 -12.23
N ALA A 21 -0.67 10.41 -11.47
CA ALA A 21 0.43 9.62 -11.99
C ALA A 21 -0.09 8.36 -12.70
N LYS A 22 -0.07 8.39 -14.04
CA LYS A 22 -0.20 7.16 -14.84
C LYS A 22 0.92 6.19 -14.42
N PRO A 23 0.65 4.87 -14.36
CA PRO A 23 1.69 3.91 -14.00
C PRO A 23 2.84 4.01 -14.99
N ARG A 24 4.06 4.10 -14.46
CA ARG A 24 5.29 4.25 -15.26
C ARG A 24 5.52 3.05 -16.20
N ASN A 25 4.93 1.90 -15.85
CA ASN A 25 4.96 0.69 -16.66
C ASN A 25 3.59 0.48 -17.33
N PRO A 26 3.52 0.45 -18.69
CA PRO A 26 2.27 0.30 -19.42
C PRO A 26 1.56 -1.04 -19.14
N VAL A 27 2.29 -2.07 -18.71
CA VAL A 27 1.73 -3.40 -18.43
C VAL A 27 1.21 -3.52 -17.00
N ALA A 28 1.54 -2.58 -16.11
CA ALA A 28 1.19 -2.68 -14.69
C ALA A 28 -0.33 -2.80 -14.44
N VAL A 29 -1.15 -2.08 -15.23
CA VAL A 29 -2.61 -2.15 -15.12
C VAL A 29 -3.12 -3.54 -15.49
N ALA A 30 -2.69 -4.06 -16.63
CA ALA A 30 -3.08 -5.38 -17.11
C ALA A 30 -2.58 -6.50 -16.17
N ALA A 31 -1.36 -6.39 -15.66
CA ALA A 31 -0.80 -7.36 -14.70
C ALA A 31 -1.59 -7.36 -13.38
N LYS A 32 -1.98 -6.18 -12.87
CA LYS A 32 -2.83 -6.06 -11.68
C LYS A 32 -4.21 -6.68 -11.88
N GLN A 33 -4.80 -6.52 -13.06
CA GLN A 33 -6.09 -7.14 -13.41
C GLN A 33 -5.99 -8.67 -13.58
N ARG A 34 -4.85 -9.16 -14.07
CA ARG A 34 -4.58 -10.59 -14.24
C ARG A 34 -4.14 -11.29 -12.97
N ALA A 35 -3.85 -10.55 -11.90
CA ALA A 35 -3.47 -11.16 -10.63
C ALA A 35 -4.58 -12.13 -10.21
N ALA A 36 -4.26 -13.42 -10.18
CA ALA A 36 -5.11 -14.41 -9.56
C ALA A 36 -5.40 -13.89 -8.14
N GLY A 37 -6.68 -13.86 -7.74
CA GLY A 37 -7.12 -13.28 -6.48
C GLY A 37 -6.31 -13.81 -5.27
N PRO A 38 -6.51 -13.22 -4.08
CA PRO A 38 -5.69 -13.51 -2.92
C PRO A 38 -5.48 -15.01 -2.72
N HIS A 39 -4.21 -15.45 -2.75
CA HIS A 39 -3.85 -16.85 -2.56
C HIS A 39 -4.43 -17.36 -1.24
N ARG A 40 -4.90 -18.62 -1.25
CA ARG A 40 -5.37 -19.27 -0.02
C ARG A 40 -4.27 -19.24 1.02
N LYS A 41 -4.62 -18.86 2.25
CA LYS A 41 -3.68 -18.85 3.37
C LYS A 41 -3.17 -20.26 3.61
N SER A 42 -1.87 -20.39 3.88
CA SER A 42 -1.30 -21.67 4.30
C SER A 42 -1.89 -22.12 5.64
N ALA A 43 -1.86 -23.42 5.92
CA ALA A 43 -2.33 -23.97 7.19
C ALA A 43 -1.60 -23.33 8.40
N THR A 44 -0.32 -22.98 8.23
CA THR A 44 0.47 -22.30 9.26
C THR A 44 -0.01 -20.88 9.51
N ALA A 45 -0.33 -20.12 8.46
CA ALA A 45 -0.87 -18.76 8.58
C ALA A 45 -2.24 -18.77 9.28
N ILE A 46 -3.12 -19.72 8.96
CA ILE A 46 -4.42 -19.88 9.63
C ILE A 46 -4.22 -20.15 11.12
N ARG A 47 -3.31 -21.07 11.47
CA ARG A 47 -3.00 -21.40 12.87
C ARG A 47 -2.47 -20.18 13.65
N GLN A 48 -1.58 -19.40 13.05
CA GLN A 48 -1.07 -18.18 13.68
C GLN A 48 -2.18 -17.16 13.93
N GLN A 49 -3.07 -16.96 12.95
CA GLN A 49 -4.22 -16.08 13.12
C GLN A 49 -5.14 -16.53 14.25
N GLN A 50 -5.44 -17.82 14.35
CA GLN A 50 -6.23 -18.38 15.45
C GLN A 50 -5.56 -18.16 16.81
N LYS A 51 -4.25 -18.38 16.92
CA LYS A 51 -3.50 -18.11 18.16
C LYS A 51 -3.58 -16.64 18.57
N ILE A 52 -3.46 -15.72 17.61
CA ILE A 52 -3.58 -14.28 17.87
C ILE A 52 -5.01 -13.94 18.30
N ALA A 53 -6.02 -14.54 17.67
CA ALA A 53 -7.42 -14.34 18.03
C ALA A 53 -7.68 -14.81 19.47
N LEU A 54 -7.22 -16.00 19.84
CA LEU A 54 -7.33 -16.53 21.20
C LEU A 54 -6.66 -15.63 22.25
N LYS A 55 -5.48 -15.09 21.95
CA LYS A 55 -4.79 -14.15 22.87
C LYS A 55 -5.54 -12.84 23.10
N LYS A 56 -6.43 -12.45 22.17
CA LYS A 56 -7.20 -11.20 22.24
C LYS A 56 -8.53 -11.38 22.97
N ILE A 57 -8.98 -12.62 23.17
CA ILE A 57 -10.17 -12.90 23.96
C ILE A 57 -9.75 -12.74 25.43
N PRO A 58 -10.34 -11.77 26.17
CA PRO A 58 -10.13 -11.71 27.60
C PRO A 58 -10.67 -13.00 28.24
N PRO A 59 -10.07 -13.50 29.33
CA PRO A 59 -10.67 -14.61 30.06
C PRO A 59 -12.08 -14.20 30.48
N ASP A 60 -13.07 -15.04 30.22
CA ASP A 60 -14.41 -14.86 30.76
C ASP A 60 -14.28 -14.81 32.30
N ASP A 61 -14.79 -13.74 32.91
CA ASP A 61 -14.92 -13.61 34.36
C ASP A 61 -15.97 -14.62 34.86
N ASP A 62 -15.62 -15.91 34.87
CA ASP A 62 -16.38 -16.96 35.54
C ASP A 62 -16.13 -16.88 37.06
N ASN A 63 -16.56 -15.77 37.66
CA ASN A 63 -16.84 -15.67 39.08
C ASN A 63 -18.37 -15.69 39.26
N GLN A 64 -18.95 -16.89 39.19
CA GLN A 64 -20.32 -17.13 39.57
C GLN A 64 -20.36 -17.72 40.98
N GLY A 65 -21.02 -16.99 41.90
CA GLY A 65 -21.78 -17.54 43.03
C GLY A 65 -21.02 -18.14 44.20
#